data_AF-A0A841K0Q3-F1
#
_entry.id   AF-A0A841K0Q3-F1
#
_cell.length_a   1.000
_cell.length_b   1.000
_cell.length_c   1.000
_cell.angle_alpha   90.00
_cell.angle_beta   90.00
_cell.angle_gamma   90.00
#
_symmetry.space_group_name_H-M   'P 1'
#
loop_
_entity.id
_entity.type
_entity.pdbx_description
1 polymer ?
#
loop_
_entity_poly.entity_id
_entity_poly.type
_entity_poly.pdbx_seq_one_letter_code
_entity_poly.pdbx_strand_id
1 'polypeptide(L)'
;MISNMDAWARNNTLPPASSYPRLADGNLVSLRDYALPAIPGLNRPHEANEAWRLDFGPGWRNGILSVQPPKIGKVYPVLVPQVDADGNERDGVRLPEITVPLATYAGWNLRDPSIGAPDLRVAFEASYIPFAKTAAERKKASDPRKSIAERYANHDDYSARYKDAVDDLIRRRWILPEDRAALLQRGEQEWSEATK
;
A
#
# COMPACT_ATOMS: atom_id res chain seq x y z
N MET A 1 16.63 4.01 -8.84
CA MET A 1 16.78 5.23 -8.00
C MET A 1 18.16 5.88 -8.15
N ILE A 2 19.27 5.12 -8.03
CA ILE A 2 20.64 5.64 -8.22
C ILE A 2 20.85 6.18 -9.65
N SER A 3 20.33 5.50 -10.67
CA SER A 3 20.41 5.96 -12.07
C SER A 3 19.80 7.34 -12.30
N ASN A 4 18.63 7.63 -11.74
CA ASN A 4 17.98 8.93 -11.85
C ASN A 4 18.76 10.02 -11.09
N MET A 5 19.31 9.68 -9.92
CA MET A 5 20.17 10.60 -9.17
C MET A 5 21.47 10.90 -9.93
N ASP A 6 22.09 9.89 -10.53
CA ASP A 6 23.30 10.02 -11.33
C ASP A 6 23.07 10.89 -12.57
N ALA A 7 21.99 10.62 -13.32
CA ALA A 7 21.62 11.41 -14.49
C ALA A 7 21.32 12.87 -14.12
N TRP A 8 20.72 13.12 -12.95
CA TRP A 8 20.50 14.47 -12.45
C TRP A 8 21.83 15.16 -12.10
N ALA A 9 22.71 14.50 -11.35
CA ALA A 9 23.98 15.08 -10.92
C ALA A 9 24.96 15.33 -12.09
N ARG A 10 25.04 14.42 -13.07
CA ARG A 10 25.97 14.54 -14.20
C ARG A 10 25.43 15.39 -15.33
N ASN A 11 24.14 15.22 -15.65
CA ASN A 11 23.58 15.70 -16.91
C ASN A 11 22.42 16.71 -16.69
N ASN A 12 22.12 17.07 -15.44
CA ASN A 12 20.99 17.92 -15.05
C ASN A 12 19.61 17.37 -15.52
N THR A 13 19.52 16.05 -15.76
CA THR A 13 18.28 15.38 -16.13
C THR A 13 17.43 15.17 -14.89
N LEU A 14 16.33 15.91 -14.76
CA LEU A 14 15.45 15.81 -13.58
C LEU A 14 14.92 14.37 -13.37
N PRO A 15 14.83 13.90 -12.11
CA PRO A 15 14.20 12.64 -11.79
C PRO A 15 12.70 12.69 -12.09
N PRO A 16 12.00 11.53 -12.13
CA PRO A 16 10.54 11.51 -12.12
C PRO A 16 9.97 12.35 -10.97
N ALA A 17 8.88 13.06 -11.23
CA ALA A 17 8.19 13.82 -10.19
C ALA A 17 7.74 12.87 -9.05
N SER A 18 7.91 13.30 -7.80
CA SER A 18 7.50 12.52 -6.64
C SER A 18 6.01 12.16 -6.71
N SER A 19 5.69 10.90 -6.44
CA SER A 19 4.33 10.40 -6.33
C SER A 19 4.12 9.87 -4.92
N TYR A 20 3.19 10.49 -4.20
CA TYR A 20 2.80 10.15 -2.84
C TYR A 20 1.41 10.73 -2.59
N PRO A 21 0.61 10.10 -1.71
CA PRO A 21 -0.74 10.56 -1.42
C PRO A 21 -0.76 11.98 -0.84
N ARG A 22 -1.69 12.81 -1.32
CA ARG A 22 -1.84 14.21 -0.89
C ARG A 22 -3.24 14.51 -0.37
N LEU A 23 -3.31 15.47 0.55
CA LEU A 23 -4.56 16.04 1.06
C LEU A 23 -5.39 16.68 -0.06
N ALA A 24 -4.73 17.47 -0.92
CA ALA A 24 -5.40 18.22 -1.99
C ALA A 24 -6.12 17.32 -3.01
N ASP A 25 -5.61 16.11 -3.20
CA ASP A 25 -6.12 15.14 -4.18
C ASP A 25 -7.08 14.13 -3.54
N GLY A 26 -7.36 14.25 -2.24
CA GLY A 26 -8.21 13.30 -1.49
C GLY A 26 -7.61 11.90 -1.32
N ASN A 27 -6.32 11.73 -1.64
CA ASN A 27 -5.61 10.45 -1.53
C ASN A 27 -4.96 10.26 -0.16
N LEU A 28 -4.85 11.30 0.66
CA LEU A 28 -4.38 11.21 2.04
C LEU A 28 -5.51 11.64 2.98
N VAL A 29 -6.02 10.72 3.79
CA VAL A 29 -7.26 10.90 4.56
C VAL A 29 -7.08 10.55 6.03
N SER A 30 -8.01 10.98 6.89
CA SER A 30 -8.04 10.49 8.28
C SER A 30 -8.37 9.00 8.32
N LEU A 31 -7.99 8.29 9.38
CA LEU A 31 -8.33 6.86 9.52
C LEU A 31 -9.85 6.62 9.50
N ARG A 32 -10.64 7.57 10.00
CA ARG A 32 -12.12 7.52 9.96
C ARG A 32 -12.66 7.54 8.52
N ASP A 33 -11.97 8.23 7.62
CA ASP A 33 -12.38 8.41 6.22
C ASP A 33 -11.70 7.39 5.29
N TYR A 34 -10.92 6.46 5.84
CA TYR A 34 -10.29 5.37 5.10
C TYR A 34 -11.36 4.40 4.58
N ALA A 35 -11.54 4.37 3.26
CA ALA A 35 -12.68 3.72 2.60
C ALA A 35 -12.35 2.28 2.15
N LEU A 36 -11.81 1.47 3.06
CA LEU A 36 -11.56 0.05 2.77
C LEU A 36 -12.89 -0.65 2.44
N PRO A 37 -12.97 -1.46 1.36
CA PRO A 37 -14.17 -2.25 1.08
C PRO A 37 -14.50 -3.21 2.23
N ALA A 38 -15.76 -3.64 2.31
CA ALA A 38 -16.20 -4.62 3.31
C ALA A 38 -15.76 -6.03 2.90
N ILE A 39 -14.46 -6.30 2.98
CA ILE A 39 -13.86 -7.58 2.60
C ILE A 39 -14.28 -8.65 3.64
N PRO A 40 -14.91 -9.75 3.23
CA PRO A 40 -15.36 -10.79 4.15
C PRO A 40 -14.21 -11.38 4.97
N GLY A 41 -14.41 -11.52 6.28
CA GLY A 41 -13.41 -12.09 7.20
C GLY A 41 -12.21 -11.19 7.51
N LEU A 42 -12.14 -9.98 6.94
CA LEU A 42 -11.07 -9.04 7.22
C LEU A 42 -11.46 -8.05 8.32
N ASN A 43 -10.75 -8.11 9.44
CA ASN A 43 -10.85 -7.10 10.48
C ASN A 43 -10.16 -5.81 10.04
N ARG A 44 -10.79 -4.66 10.32
CA ARG A 44 -10.27 -3.35 9.93
C ARG A 44 -9.40 -2.77 11.05
N PRO A 45 -8.26 -2.14 10.73
CA PRO A 45 -7.53 -1.34 11.69
C PRO A 45 -8.43 -0.22 12.22
N HIS A 46 -8.46 -0.08 13.54
CA HIS A 46 -9.20 0.98 14.22
C HIS A 46 -8.26 2.06 14.78
N GLU A 47 -6.94 1.80 14.76
CA GLU A 47 -5.89 2.73 15.18
C GLU A 47 -4.77 2.82 14.13
N ALA A 48 -4.07 3.95 14.17
CA ALA A 48 -2.79 4.15 13.51
C ALA A 48 -1.79 4.66 14.56
N ASN A 49 -0.49 4.48 14.31
CA ASN A 49 0.52 4.90 15.29
C ASN A 49 0.48 6.43 15.45
N GLU A 50 0.09 6.87 16.64
CA GLU A 50 -0.01 8.28 16.98
C GLU A 50 1.32 8.83 17.49
N ALA A 51 1.64 10.05 17.08
CA ALA A 51 2.73 10.82 17.66
C ALA A 51 2.15 11.89 18.57
N TRP A 52 2.72 12.03 19.76
CA TRP A 52 2.26 13.00 20.75
C TRP A 52 3.19 14.21 20.78
N ARG A 53 2.64 15.40 20.98
CA ARG A 53 3.44 16.57 21.35
C ARG A 53 3.94 16.36 22.76
N LEU A 54 5.26 16.34 22.96
CA LEU A 54 5.87 16.18 24.28
C LEU A 54 6.46 17.51 24.74
N ASP A 55 6.14 17.90 25.96
CA ASP A 55 6.71 19.07 26.63
C ASP A 55 7.68 18.63 27.73
N PHE A 56 8.97 18.82 27.46
CA PHE A 56 10.09 18.56 28.38
C PHE A 56 10.47 19.79 29.22
N GLY A 57 9.70 20.87 29.13
CA GLY A 57 9.93 22.15 29.79
C GLY A 57 10.65 23.19 28.91
N PRO A 58 10.78 24.44 29.42
CA PRO A 58 11.18 25.59 28.62
C PRO A 58 12.61 25.53 28.09
N GLY A 59 13.49 24.75 28.73
CA GLY A 59 14.89 24.56 28.31
C GLY A 59 15.10 23.57 27.17
N TRP A 60 14.05 22.91 26.68
CA TRP A 60 14.15 21.81 25.71
C TRP A 60 14.93 22.19 24.44
N ARG A 61 14.70 23.38 23.87
CA ARG A 61 15.40 23.83 22.66
C ARG A 61 16.92 24.02 22.85
N ASN A 62 17.37 24.13 24.10
CA ASN A 62 18.77 24.20 24.48
C ASN A 62 19.33 22.83 24.94
N GLY A 63 18.57 21.75 24.76
CA GLY A 63 18.96 20.40 25.19
C GLY A 63 18.74 20.10 26.68
N ILE A 64 18.01 20.95 27.41
CA ILE A 64 17.78 20.79 28.86
C ILE A 64 16.38 20.20 29.11
N LEU A 65 16.32 18.98 29.68
CA LEU A 65 15.08 18.27 30.02
C LEU A 65 14.72 18.53 31.50
N SER A 66 13.99 19.61 31.76
CA SER A 66 13.60 20.04 33.11
C SER A 66 12.34 19.38 33.67
N VAL A 67 11.52 18.73 32.82
CA VAL A 67 10.29 18.04 33.22
C VAL A 67 10.38 16.58 32.77
N GLN A 68 10.38 15.64 33.73
CA GLN A 68 10.43 14.20 33.48
C GLN A 68 9.48 13.44 34.44
N PRO A 69 8.55 12.60 33.93
CA PRO A 69 8.25 12.37 32.50
C PRO A 69 7.70 13.63 31.81
N PRO A 70 7.83 13.78 30.49
CA PRO A 70 7.32 14.94 29.77
C PRO A 70 5.80 15.04 29.92
N LYS A 71 5.28 16.26 29.85
CA LYS A 71 3.83 16.47 29.75
C LYS A 71 3.39 16.06 28.35
N ILE A 72 2.36 15.22 28.30
CA ILE A 72 1.76 14.76 27.05
C ILE A 72 0.74 15.82 26.58
N GLY A 73 1.01 16.38 25.41
CA GLY A 73 0.16 17.34 24.73
C GLY A 73 -0.77 16.69 23.71
N LYS A 74 -1.27 17.50 22.76
CA LYS A 74 -2.16 17.00 21.70
C LYS A 74 -1.43 16.05 20.74
N VAL A 75 -2.17 15.08 20.22
CA VAL A 75 -1.74 14.18 19.15
C VAL A 75 -1.49 14.96 17.85
N TYR A 76 -0.46 14.58 17.09
CA TYR A 76 -0.26 15.03 15.72
C TYR A 76 -1.26 14.34 14.80
N PRO A 77 -1.90 15.05 13.85
CA PRO A 77 -2.79 14.40 12.89
C PRO A 77 -2.12 13.22 12.19
N VAL A 78 -2.73 12.05 12.29
CA VAL A 78 -2.31 10.86 11.56
C VAL A 78 -3.25 10.65 10.39
N LEU A 79 -2.68 10.57 9.20
CA LEU A 79 -3.40 10.35 7.96
C LEU A 79 -2.87 9.08 7.29
N VAL A 80 -3.73 8.43 6.50
CA VAL A 80 -3.44 7.19 5.80
C VAL A 80 -3.74 7.34 4.29
N PRO A 81 -3.02 6.62 3.42
CA PRO A 81 -3.35 6.57 2.00
C PRO A 81 -4.76 6.01 1.78
N GLN A 82 -5.52 6.64 0.87
CA GLN A 82 -6.83 6.18 0.46
C GLN A 82 -6.72 5.04 -0.55
N VAL A 83 -7.70 4.13 -0.51
CA VAL A 83 -7.75 2.91 -1.34
C VAL A 83 -8.90 2.92 -2.34
N ASP A 84 -8.74 2.25 -3.46
CA ASP A 84 -9.78 2.04 -4.47
C ASP A 84 -10.84 1.00 -4.03
N ALA A 85 -11.73 0.63 -4.95
CA ALA A 85 -12.79 -0.35 -4.69
C ALA A 85 -12.26 -1.75 -4.36
N ASP A 86 -10.99 -2.01 -4.64
CA ASP A 86 -10.30 -3.27 -4.38
C ASP A 86 -9.48 -3.21 -3.10
N GLY A 87 -9.48 -2.08 -2.40
CA GLY A 87 -8.69 -1.90 -1.18
C GLY A 87 -7.21 -1.63 -1.43
N ASN A 88 -6.81 -1.32 -2.67
CA ASN A 88 -5.42 -1.01 -3.03
C ASN A 88 -5.21 0.51 -3.14
N GLU A 89 -4.03 1.01 -2.80
CA GLU A 89 -3.76 2.45 -2.77
C GLU A 89 -3.90 3.12 -4.15
N ARG A 90 -4.52 4.31 -4.14
CA ARG A 90 -4.82 5.09 -5.35
C ARG A 90 -3.64 5.91 -5.88
N ASP A 91 -2.63 6.15 -5.04
CA ASP A 91 -1.51 7.04 -5.31
C ASP A 91 -0.18 6.38 -4.90
N GLY A 92 0.93 7.03 -5.21
CA GLY A 92 2.27 6.49 -5.07
C GLY A 92 2.77 5.83 -6.36
N VAL A 93 3.95 5.24 -6.27
CA VAL A 93 4.50 4.43 -7.37
C VAL A 93 3.75 3.11 -7.42
N ARG A 94 2.75 3.04 -8.32
CA ARG A 94 1.85 1.89 -8.42
C ARG A 94 2.53 0.73 -9.15
N LEU A 95 2.98 -0.25 -8.38
CA LEU A 95 3.54 -1.50 -8.89
C LEU A 95 2.50 -2.31 -9.69
N PRO A 96 2.92 -3.24 -10.56
CA PRO A 96 1.99 -4.05 -11.36
C PRO A 96 0.97 -4.81 -10.51
N GLU A 97 1.34 -5.28 -9.32
CA GLU A 97 0.46 -5.96 -8.37
C GLU A 97 -0.69 -5.06 -7.88
N ILE A 98 -0.52 -3.74 -7.92
CA ILE A 98 -1.52 -2.74 -7.52
C ILE A 98 -2.37 -2.31 -8.72
N THR A 99 -1.78 -2.20 -9.92
CA THR A 99 -2.49 -1.75 -11.13
C THR A 99 -3.19 -2.88 -11.88
N VAL A 100 -2.71 -4.11 -11.72
CA VAL A 100 -3.25 -5.36 -12.28
C VAL A 100 -3.44 -6.38 -11.14
N PRO A 101 -4.30 -6.08 -10.15
CA PRO A 101 -4.32 -6.82 -8.91
C PRO A 101 -4.96 -8.20 -9.03
N LEU A 102 -4.44 -9.13 -8.22
CA LEU A 102 -5.04 -10.43 -7.91
C LEU A 102 -5.54 -10.52 -6.46
N ALA A 103 -5.22 -9.50 -5.66
CA ALA A 103 -5.54 -9.40 -4.24
C ALA A 103 -5.67 -7.92 -3.81
N THR A 104 -6.14 -7.74 -2.58
CA THR A 104 -5.87 -6.51 -1.82
C THR A 104 -4.52 -6.66 -1.14
N TYR A 105 -3.61 -5.71 -1.41
CA TYR A 105 -2.28 -5.62 -0.80
C TYR A 105 -2.30 -4.50 0.23
N ALA A 106 -2.57 -4.82 1.50
CA ALA A 106 -2.69 -3.82 2.55
C ALA A 106 -1.35 -3.64 3.28
N GLY A 107 -0.91 -2.39 3.49
CA GLY A 107 0.31 -2.05 4.24
C GLY A 107 0.25 -2.30 5.77
N TRP A 108 -0.67 -3.14 6.22
CA TRP A 108 -0.89 -3.50 7.61
C TRP A 108 -1.42 -4.93 7.68
N ASN A 109 -1.21 -5.61 8.80
CA ASN A 109 -1.84 -6.89 9.13
C ASN A 109 -2.26 -6.87 10.60
N LEU A 110 -3.44 -7.40 10.93
CA LEU A 110 -3.86 -7.51 12.33
C LEU A 110 -3.37 -8.83 12.93
N ARG A 111 -3.19 -8.84 14.25
CA ARG A 111 -2.70 -10.02 14.98
C ARG A 111 -3.69 -11.18 14.85
N ASP A 112 -3.14 -12.38 14.72
CA ASP A 112 -3.95 -13.59 14.80
C ASP A 112 -4.56 -13.74 16.21
N PRO A 113 -5.84 -14.12 16.36
CA PRO A 113 -6.45 -14.29 17.68
C PRO A 113 -5.72 -15.26 18.61
N SER A 114 -5.01 -16.26 18.06
CA SER A 114 -4.23 -17.24 18.83
C SER A 114 -3.03 -16.63 19.57
N ILE A 115 -2.56 -15.45 19.15
CA ILE A 115 -1.46 -14.72 19.80
C ILE A 115 -1.93 -13.49 20.59
N GLY A 116 -3.26 -13.34 20.78
CA GLY A 116 -3.89 -12.27 21.56
C GLY A 116 -3.86 -10.88 20.89
N ALA A 117 -4.71 -9.98 21.41
CA ALA A 117 -4.91 -8.62 20.91
C ALA A 117 -5.19 -8.53 19.39
N PRO A 118 -6.20 -9.25 18.87
CA PRO A 118 -6.46 -9.40 17.43
C PRO A 118 -6.90 -8.11 16.71
N ASP A 119 -7.12 -7.06 17.48
CA ASP A 119 -7.46 -5.72 17.02
C ASP A 119 -6.22 -4.84 16.80
N LEU A 120 -5.06 -5.25 17.31
CA LEU A 120 -3.79 -4.56 17.10
C LEU A 120 -3.08 -5.03 15.84
N ARG A 121 -2.25 -4.14 15.27
CA ARG A 121 -1.41 -4.44 14.12
C ARG A 121 -0.16 -5.23 14.51
N VAL A 122 0.27 -6.13 13.64
CA VAL A 122 1.61 -6.73 13.70
C VAL A 122 2.60 -5.79 13.03
N ALA A 123 3.74 -5.54 13.68
CA ALA A 123 4.77 -4.66 13.14
C ALA A 123 5.42 -5.29 11.89
N PHE A 124 5.56 -4.50 10.84
CA PHE A 124 6.24 -4.87 9.58
C PHE A 124 5.62 -6.05 8.80
N GLU A 125 4.41 -6.48 9.18
CA GLU A 125 3.64 -7.44 8.40
C GLU A 125 2.54 -6.73 7.63
N ALA A 126 2.47 -7.04 6.34
CA ALA A 126 1.45 -6.57 5.41
C ALA A 126 0.50 -7.73 5.07
N SER A 127 -0.69 -7.41 4.58
CA SER A 127 -1.67 -8.44 4.19
C SER A 127 -1.70 -8.63 2.69
N TYR A 128 -1.77 -9.90 2.30
CA TYR A 128 -2.23 -10.34 0.98
C TYR A 128 -3.63 -10.95 1.16
N ILE A 129 -4.67 -10.26 0.70
CA ILE A 129 -6.05 -10.75 0.81
C ILE A 129 -6.57 -11.11 -0.58
N PRO A 130 -6.55 -12.39 -0.99
CA PRO A 130 -6.83 -12.80 -2.35
C PRO A 130 -8.23 -12.39 -2.80
N PHE A 131 -8.40 -12.11 -4.08
CA PHE A 131 -9.72 -12.05 -4.68
C PHE A 131 -10.30 -13.46 -4.82
N ALA A 132 -11.63 -13.55 -4.80
CA ALA A 132 -12.30 -14.78 -5.21
C ALA A 132 -11.85 -15.17 -6.63
N LYS A 133 -11.69 -16.46 -6.93
CA LYS A 133 -11.28 -16.90 -8.26
C LYS A 133 -12.43 -16.71 -9.24
N THR A 134 -13.65 -17.06 -8.80
CA THR A 134 -14.85 -17.04 -9.65
C THR A 134 -15.94 -16.11 -9.13
N ALA A 135 -16.86 -15.70 -10.02
CA ALA A 135 -18.03 -14.91 -9.64
C ALA A 135 -18.95 -15.67 -8.66
N ALA A 136 -18.99 -17.00 -8.74
CA ALA A 136 -19.76 -17.84 -7.83
C ALA A 136 -19.17 -17.81 -6.41
N GLU A 137 -17.86 -17.96 -6.28
CA GLU A 137 -17.15 -17.82 -5.00
C GLU A 137 -17.33 -16.43 -4.41
N ARG A 138 -17.15 -15.38 -5.23
CA ARG A 138 -17.36 -13.99 -4.82
C ARG A 138 -18.75 -13.78 -4.23
N LYS A 139 -19.80 -14.23 -4.94
CA LYS A 139 -21.20 -14.12 -4.50
C LYS A 139 -21.44 -14.91 -3.21
N LYS A 140 -20.90 -16.13 -3.11
CA LYS A 140 -21.02 -16.96 -1.89
C LYS A 140 -20.38 -16.29 -0.68
N ALA A 141 -19.22 -15.67 -0.86
CA ALA A 141 -18.52 -14.93 0.19
C ALA A 141 -19.13 -13.55 0.47
N SER A 142 -20.02 -13.05 -0.40
CA SER A 142 -20.49 -11.65 -0.40
C SER A 142 -19.34 -10.64 -0.51
N ASP A 143 -18.29 -10.98 -1.27
CA ASP A 143 -17.15 -10.10 -1.49
C ASP A 143 -17.51 -9.00 -2.51
N PRO A 144 -17.35 -7.71 -2.18
CA PRO A 144 -17.66 -6.62 -3.09
C PRO A 144 -16.66 -6.48 -4.24
N ARG A 145 -15.43 -7.01 -4.08
CA ARG A 145 -14.35 -6.89 -5.08
C ARG A 145 -14.60 -7.88 -6.21
N LYS A 146 -14.37 -7.48 -7.46
CA LYS A 146 -14.50 -8.40 -8.62
C LYS A 146 -13.59 -9.61 -8.45
N SER A 147 -14.08 -10.79 -8.85
CA SER A 147 -13.30 -12.02 -8.87
C SER A 147 -12.22 -11.97 -9.95
N ILE A 148 -11.23 -12.85 -9.88
CA ILE A 148 -10.18 -12.98 -10.92
C ILE A 148 -10.81 -13.21 -12.29
N ALA A 149 -11.74 -14.17 -12.40
CA ALA A 149 -12.46 -14.46 -13.65
C ALA A 149 -13.38 -13.34 -14.16
N GLU A 150 -13.76 -12.37 -13.31
CA GLU A 150 -14.52 -11.18 -13.74
C GLU A 150 -13.59 -10.03 -14.20
N ARG A 151 -12.28 -10.12 -13.92
CA ARG A 151 -11.27 -9.09 -14.24
C ARG A 151 -10.48 -9.42 -15.50
N TYR A 152 -10.09 -10.68 -15.62
CA TYR A 152 -9.19 -11.18 -16.66
C TYR A 152 -9.90 -12.28 -17.43
N ALA A 153 -9.84 -12.18 -18.76
CA ALA A 153 -10.44 -13.19 -19.63
C ALA A 153 -9.76 -14.55 -19.45
N ASN A 154 -8.44 -14.54 -19.25
CA ASN A 154 -7.59 -15.71 -19.04
C ASN A 154 -6.21 -15.24 -18.53
N HIS A 155 -5.29 -16.19 -18.40
CA HIS A 155 -3.89 -15.94 -18.05
C HIS A 155 -3.19 -14.98 -19.03
N ASP A 156 -3.36 -15.17 -20.34
CA ASP A 156 -2.72 -14.32 -21.35
C ASP A 156 -3.15 -12.84 -21.24
N ASP A 157 -4.43 -12.56 -20.95
CA ASP A 157 -4.96 -11.21 -20.71
C ASP A 157 -4.34 -10.59 -19.45
N TYR A 158 -4.19 -11.36 -18.38
CA TYR A 158 -3.49 -10.91 -17.18
C TYR A 158 -2.02 -10.60 -17.48
N SER A 159 -1.28 -11.54 -18.09
CA SER A 159 0.14 -11.39 -18.38
C SER A 159 0.42 -10.23 -19.35
N ALA A 160 -0.46 -10.00 -20.33
CA ALA A 160 -0.37 -8.84 -21.22
C ALA A 160 -0.54 -7.52 -20.45
N ARG A 161 -1.58 -7.39 -19.61
CA ARG A 161 -1.80 -6.17 -18.80
C ARG A 161 -0.67 -5.94 -17.80
N TYR A 162 -0.19 -7.00 -17.16
CA TYR A 162 0.91 -6.94 -16.20
C TYR A 162 2.20 -6.47 -16.90
N LYS A 163 2.48 -7.01 -18.08
CA LYS A 163 3.60 -6.57 -18.92
C LYS A 163 3.51 -5.09 -19.28
N ASP A 164 2.34 -4.62 -19.67
CA ASP A 164 2.15 -3.21 -20.00
C ASP A 164 2.32 -2.30 -18.77
N ALA A 165 1.90 -2.74 -17.58
CA ALA A 165 2.17 -2.02 -16.33
C ALA A 165 3.67 -1.94 -16.00
N VAL A 166 4.43 -3.02 -16.20
CA VAL A 166 5.90 -3.01 -16.05
C VAL A 166 6.54 -2.06 -17.06
N ASP A 167 6.14 -2.14 -18.32
CA ASP A 167 6.68 -1.30 -19.40
C ASP A 167 6.38 0.20 -19.14
N ASP A 168 5.22 0.53 -18.57
CA ASP A 168 4.91 1.90 -18.14
C ASP A 168 5.85 2.40 -17.03
N LEU A 169 6.17 1.58 -16.04
CA LEU A 169 7.09 1.96 -14.97
C LEU A 169 8.51 2.21 -15.48
N ILE A 170 8.97 1.41 -16.45
CA ILE A 170 10.26 1.63 -17.14
C ILE A 170 10.23 2.95 -17.90
N ARG A 171 9.18 3.17 -18.70
CA ARG A 171 8.99 4.40 -19.49
C ARG A 171 8.97 5.65 -18.60
N ARG A 172 8.36 5.54 -17.42
CA ARG A 172 8.30 6.60 -16.41
C ARG A 172 9.56 6.71 -15.56
N ARG A 173 10.56 5.84 -15.78
CA ARG A 173 11.84 5.75 -15.07
C ARG A 173 11.70 5.47 -13.57
N TRP A 174 10.63 4.77 -13.17
CA TRP A 174 10.45 4.30 -11.80
C TRP A 174 11.25 3.04 -11.51
N ILE A 175 11.38 2.16 -12.51
CA ILE A 175 12.21 0.95 -12.50
C ILE A 175 13.16 0.97 -13.70
N LEU A 176 14.16 0.09 -13.68
CA LEU A 176 15.12 -0.04 -14.78
C LEU A 176 14.63 -1.04 -15.84
N PRO A 177 15.07 -0.92 -17.10
CA PRO A 177 14.81 -1.94 -18.11
C PRO A 177 15.29 -3.34 -17.70
N GLU A 178 16.39 -3.41 -16.94
CA GLU A 178 16.96 -4.67 -16.46
C GLU A 178 16.05 -5.40 -15.45
N ASP A 179 15.18 -4.67 -14.72
CA ASP A 179 14.25 -5.24 -13.74
C ASP A 179 13.08 -5.99 -14.40
N ARG A 180 12.85 -5.73 -15.70
CA ARG A 180 11.67 -6.18 -16.44
C ARG A 180 11.46 -7.69 -16.36
N ALA A 181 12.49 -8.47 -16.62
CA ALA A 181 12.37 -9.94 -16.68
C ALA A 181 11.98 -10.54 -15.32
N ALA A 182 12.59 -10.04 -14.24
CA ALA A 182 12.31 -10.49 -12.89
C ALA A 182 10.87 -10.13 -12.45
N LEU A 183 10.40 -8.93 -12.80
CA LEU A 183 9.02 -8.52 -12.49
C LEU A 183 7.98 -9.32 -13.26
N LEU A 184 8.21 -9.63 -14.54
CA LEU A 184 7.33 -10.52 -15.30
C LEU A 184 7.28 -11.92 -14.68
N GLN A 185 8.42 -12.47 -14.29
CA GLN A 185 8.48 -13.76 -13.59
C GLN A 185 7.71 -13.71 -12.26
N ARG A 186 7.78 -12.60 -11.51
CA ARG A 186 6.98 -12.40 -10.30
C ARG A 186 5.48 -12.41 -10.62
N GLY A 187 5.05 -11.72 -11.68
CA GLY A 187 3.66 -11.72 -12.11
C GLY A 187 3.10 -13.12 -12.41
N GLU A 188 3.91 -13.98 -13.02
CA GLU A 188 3.57 -15.38 -13.29
C GLU A 188 3.43 -16.23 -12.00
N GLN A 189 4.30 -15.99 -11.03
CA GLN A 189 4.23 -16.65 -9.71
C GLN A 189 2.97 -16.21 -8.95
N GLU A 190 2.66 -14.92 -8.96
CA GLU A 190 1.46 -14.35 -8.34
C GLU A 190 0.19 -14.94 -8.95
N TRP A 191 0.11 -15.02 -10.29
CA TRP A 191 -1.01 -15.65 -10.98
C TRP A 191 -1.18 -17.10 -10.56
N SER A 192 -0.08 -17.86 -10.56
CA SER A 192 -0.10 -19.26 -10.16
C SER A 192 -0.63 -19.40 -8.73
N GLU A 193 -0.18 -18.56 -7.80
CA GLU A 193 -0.63 -18.64 -6.41
C GLU A 193 -2.08 -18.24 -6.21
N ALA A 194 -2.53 -17.18 -6.90
CA ALA A 194 -3.90 -16.70 -6.80
C ALA A 194 -4.92 -17.66 -7.42
N THR A 195 -4.49 -18.50 -8.38
CA THR A 195 -5.38 -19.37 -9.16
C THR A 195 -5.28 -20.87 -8.83
N LYS A 196 -4.27 -21.30 -8.06
CA LYS A 196 -4.17 -22.65 -7.45
C LYS A 196 -5.42 -22.97 -6.63
#